data_AF-A0A971ZNN2-F1
#
_entry.id   AF-A0A971ZNN2-F1
#
_cell.length_a   1.000
_cell.length_b   1.000
_cell.length_c   1.000
_cell.angle_alpha   90.00
_cell.angle_beta   90.00
_cell.angle_gamma   90.00
#
_symmetry.space_group_name_H-M   'P 1'
#
loop_
_entity.id
_entity.type
_entity.pdbx_description
1 polymer ?
#
loop_
_entity_poly.entity_id
_entity_poly.type
_entity_poly.pdbx_seq_one_letter_code
_entity_poly.pdbx_strand_id
1 'polypeptide(L)'
;MDLIEALNSYYQSHDEDARLRSRHGCVEFLTTVRYIDKYLRPGMKILDIGAGTGIYSHHYARQGYEVDAVELIEHNIEKFRANTQPGEGVTIWQADAVCLDFIESDTYDITLLMGPMYHLLDDKSKHAAMDEAYRVTKRGGVMFVAYCMSDPSIIGYCFVKGNLKKVLDAGLLDPESFRTTSTPIELFELYRREEIDALAARLDVERLHFVGTDMYTNYFKEFIDRLDDDTFAWYMKYHFNICERPDMTGISHHTLDILRKR
;
A
#
# COMPACT_ATOMS: atom_id res chain seq x y z
N MET A 1 4.22 -9.60 22.58
CA MET A 1 5.00 -9.13 21.43
C MET A 1 4.41 -7.79 21.04
N ASP A 2 5.21 -6.75 21.12
CA ASP A 2 4.83 -5.41 20.66
C ASP A 2 4.76 -5.39 19.11
N LEU A 3 4.00 -4.46 18.52
CA LEU A 3 3.79 -4.40 17.05
C LEU A 3 5.12 -4.24 16.30
N ILE A 4 6.03 -3.39 16.80
CA ILE A 4 7.35 -3.17 16.19
C ILE A 4 8.19 -4.47 16.22
N GLU A 5 8.12 -5.21 17.32
CA GLU A 5 8.83 -6.49 17.49
C GLU A 5 8.29 -7.55 16.51
N ALA A 6 6.97 -7.57 16.30
CA ALA A 6 6.30 -8.46 15.34
C ALA A 6 6.66 -8.11 13.88
N LEU A 7 6.66 -6.82 13.51
CA LEU A 7 7.04 -6.35 12.18
C LEU A 7 8.51 -6.68 11.87
N ASN A 8 9.42 -6.42 12.81
CA ASN A 8 10.83 -6.76 12.66
C ASN A 8 11.02 -8.27 12.38
N SER A 9 10.32 -9.13 13.13
CA SER A 9 10.41 -10.59 12.93
C SER A 9 9.87 -11.01 11.55
N TYR A 10 8.77 -10.41 11.09
CA TYR A 10 8.20 -10.69 9.78
C TYR A 10 9.16 -10.33 8.64
N TYR A 11 9.64 -9.07 8.60
CA TYR A 11 10.48 -8.56 7.51
C TYR A 11 11.90 -9.14 7.48
N GLN A 12 12.43 -9.65 8.60
CA GLN A 12 13.67 -10.43 8.58
C GLN A 12 13.52 -11.75 7.82
N SER A 13 12.32 -12.33 7.79
CA SER A 13 12.04 -13.62 7.14
C SER A 13 11.40 -13.49 5.75
N HIS A 14 10.90 -12.32 5.37
CA HIS A 14 10.18 -12.08 4.11
C HIS A 14 11.06 -11.35 3.08
N ASP A 15 10.96 -11.77 1.81
CA ASP A 15 11.66 -11.14 0.68
C ASP A 15 10.72 -10.19 -0.08
N GLU A 16 10.59 -8.95 0.42
CA GLU A 16 9.78 -7.89 -0.22
C GLU A 16 10.19 -7.63 -1.68
N ASP A 17 11.48 -7.75 -2.02
CA ASP A 17 11.97 -7.47 -3.37
C ASP A 17 11.43 -8.47 -4.40
N ALA A 18 11.13 -9.71 -3.99
CA ALA A 18 10.55 -10.73 -4.87
C ALA A 18 9.04 -10.53 -5.08
N ARG A 19 8.33 -9.94 -4.11
CA ARG A 19 6.86 -9.83 -4.09
C ARG A 19 6.29 -9.17 -5.34
N LEU A 20 6.95 -8.12 -5.84
CA LEU A 20 6.48 -7.31 -6.97
C LEU A 20 7.19 -7.61 -8.30
N ARG A 21 8.11 -8.58 -8.33
CA ARG A 21 8.86 -8.97 -9.55
C ARG A 21 8.25 -10.14 -10.32
N SER A 22 7.38 -10.93 -9.70
CA SER A 22 6.59 -11.97 -10.39
C SER A 22 5.56 -11.36 -11.36
N ARG A 23 4.99 -12.14 -12.30
CA ARG A 23 3.94 -11.60 -13.20
C ARG A 23 2.71 -11.20 -12.40
N HIS A 24 2.31 -11.99 -11.41
CA HIS A 24 1.19 -11.62 -10.55
C HIS A 24 1.51 -10.39 -9.69
N GLY A 25 2.72 -10.32 -9.13
CA GLY A 25 3.16 -9.20 -8.30
C GLY A 25 3.28 -7.88 -9.07
N CYS A 26 3.70 -7.95 -10.33
CA CYS A 26 3.82 -6.75 -11.15
C CYS A 26 2.47 -6.13 -11.51
N VAL A 27 1.34 -6.85 -11.38
CA VAL A 27 0.00 -6.26 -11.59
C VAL A 27 -0.25 -5.13 -10.60
N GLU A 28 0.04 -5.33 -9.31
CA GLU A 28 -0.08 -4.31 -8.27
C GLU A 28 0.81 -3.11 -8.61
N PHE A 29 2.09 -3.38 -8.86
CA PHE A 29 3.08 -2.34 -9.19
C PHE A 29 2.69 -1.52 -10.42
N LEU A 30 2.37 -2.19 -11.54
CA LEU A 30 1.99 -1.55 -12.79
C LEU A 30 0.70 -0.74 -12.65
N THR A 31 -0.22 -1.20 -11.80
CA THR A 31 -1.45 -0.45 -11.51
C THR A 31 -1.15 0.79 -10.72
N THR A 32 -0.40 0.69 -9.62
CA THR A 32 -0.02 1.86 -8.81
C THR A 32 0.74 2.89 -9.65
N VAL A 33 1.77 2.47 -10.39
CA VAL A 33 2.56 3.36 -11.28
C VAL A 33 1.66 4.05 -12.31
N ARG A 34 0.74 3.30 -12.95
CA ARG A 34 -0.21 3.87 -13.91
C ARG A 34 -1.02 5.02 -13.33
N TYR A 35 -1.43 4.96 -12.06
CA TYR A 35 -2.18 6.06 -11.45
C TYR A 35 -1.29 7.19 -10.94
N ILE A 36 -0.11 6.90 -10.40
CA ILE A 36 0.85 7.95 -10.02
C ILE A 36 1.22 8.78 -11.27
N ASP A 37 1.54 8.12 -12.38
CA ASP A 37 1.89 8.77 -13.66
C ASP A 37 0.79 9.67 -14.23
N LYS A 38 -0.49 9.41 -13.93
CA LYS A 38 -1.60 10.31 -14.33
C LYS A 38 -1.42 11.72 -13.73
N TYR A 39 -0.86 11.80 -12.54
CA TYR A 39 -0.76 13.02 -11.75
C TYR A 39 0.65 13.61 -11.70
N LEU A 40 1.67 12.77 -11.91
CA LEU A 40 3.06 13.19 -11.90
C LEU A 40 3.40 14.12 -13.08
N ARG A 41 4.19 15.15 -12.82
CA ARG A 41 4.66 16.14 -13.81
C ARG A 41 6.15 16.42 -13.60
N PRO A 42 6.92 16.77 -14.65
CA PRO A 42 8.34 17.08 -14.50
C PRO A 42 8.61 18.12 -13.42
N GLY A 43 9.59 17.86 -12.55
CA GLY A 43 9.98 18.73 -11.44
C GLY A 43 9.13 18.60 -10.18
N MET A 44 8.12 17.71 -10.15
CA MET A 44 7.40 17.39 -8.92
C MET A 44 8.27 16.61 -7.94
N LYS A 45 8.03 16.84 -6.65
CA LYS A 45 8.71 16.16 -5.55
C LYS A 45 7.80 15.09 -4.93
N ILE A 46 8.36 13.91 -4.63
CA ILE A 46 7.62 12.73 -4.15
C ILE A 46 8.10 12.37 -2.73
N LEU A 47 7.15 12.09 -1.84
CA LEU A 47 7.40 11.43 -0.55
C LEU A 47 6.85 10.00 -0.57
N ASP A 48 7.66 9.02 -0.16
CA ASP A 48 7.27 7.61 -0.03
C ASP A 48 7.31 7.19 1.45
N ILE A 49 6.14 7.08 2.09
CA ILE A 49 5.97 6.77 3.52
C ILE A 49 5.66 5.28 3.67
N GLY A 50 6.52 4.57 4.41
CA GLY A 50 6.54 3.11 4.49
C GLY A 50 7.21 2.48 3.28
N ALA A 51 8.31 3.08 2.82
CA ALA A 51 8.92 2.77 1.53
C ALA A 51 9.46 1.33 1.40
N GLY A 52 9.60 0.59 2.50
CA GLY A 52 10.14 -0.76 2.53
C GLY A 52 11.54 -0.79 1.90
N THR A 53 11.74 -1.66 0.92
CA THR A 53 13.01 -1.78 0.19
C THR A 53 13.13 -0.81 -0.99
N GLY A 54 12.18 0.11 -1.15
CA GLY A 54 12.27 1.27 -2.05
C GLY A 54 11.77 1.06 -3.47
N ILE A 55 10.87 0.10 -3.72
CA ILE A 55 10.47 -0.22 -5.10
C ILE A 55 9.91 0.98 -5.88
N TYR A 56 9.04 1.79 -5.25
CA TYR A 56 8.50 3.00 -5.87
C TYR A 56 9.51 4.15 -5.80
N SER A 57 10.18 4.29 -4.66
CA SER A 57 11.22 5.30 -4.45
C SER A 57 12.30 5.26 -5.54
N HIS A 58 12.95 4.10 -5.74
CA HIS A 58 13.96 3.94 -6.78
C HIS A 58 13.38 4.04 -8.19
N HIS A 59 12.15 3.59 -8.41
CA HIS A 59 11.51 3.68 -9.73
C HIS A 59 11.42 5.13 -10.22
N TYR A 60 11.01 6.07 -9.36
CA TYR A 60 10.91 7.48 -9.73
C TYR A 60 12.25 8.23 -9.62
N ALA A 61 13.11 7.91 -8.65
CA ALA A 61 14.43 8.52 -8.55
C ALA A 61 15.28 8.26 -9.81
N ARG A 62 15.20 7.04 -10.37
CA ARG A 62 15.87 6.67 -11.64
C ARG A 62 15.32 7.40 -12.86
N GLN A 63 14.12 7.95 -12.77
CA GLN A 63 13.51 8.79 -13.82
C GLN A 63 13.86 10.28 -13.64
N GLY A 64 14.66 10.62 -12.63
CA GLY A 64 15.13 11.99 -12.38
C GLY A 64 14.22 12.82 -11.48
N TYR A 65 13.24 12.21 -10.80
CA TYR A 65 12.46 12.89 -9.77
C TYR A 65 13.24 12.97 -8.46
N GLU A 66 13.01 14.04 -7.70
CA GLU A 66 13.46 14.14 -6.32
C GLU A 66 12.52 13.33 -5.44
N VAL A 67 13.08 12.31 -4.79
CA VAL A 67 12.32 11.38 -3.97
C VAL A 67 12.88 11.35 -2.56
N ASP A 68 11.98 11.47 -1.60
CA ASP A 68 12.26 11.39 -0.19
C ASP A 68 11.47 10.20 0.36
N ALA A 69 12.10 9.37 1.19
CA ALA A 69 11.51 8.14 1.71
C ALA A 69 11.55 8.09 3.24
N VAL A 70 10.51 7.50 3.83
CA VAL A 70 10.43 7.22 5.26
C VAL A 70 10.14 5.75 5.45
N GLU A 71 10.92 5.09 6.31
CA GLU A 71 10.76 3.68 6.64
C GLU A 71 11.01 3.47 8.13
N LEU A 72 10.29 2.53 8.76
CA LEU A 72 10.41 2.25 10.18
C LEU A 72 11.49 1.19 10.47
N ILE A 73 11.57 0.17 9.60
CA ILE A 73 12.33 -1.06 9.84
C ILE A 73 13.76 -0.95 9.30
N GLU A 74 14.76 -1.00 10.19
CA GLU A 74 16.19 -0.85 9.81
C GLU A 74 16.62 -1.83 8.71
N HIS A 75 16.19 -3.09 8.80
CA HIS A 75 16.50 -4.11 7.79
C HIS A 75 16.01 -3.72 6.38
N ASN A 76 14.84 -3.07 6.29
CA ASN A 76 14.33 -2.57 5.02
C ASN A 76 15.17 -1.39 4.51
N ILE A 77 15.59 -0.50 5.41
CA ILE A 77 16.47 0.64 5.09
C ILE A 77 17.84 0.17 4.60
N GLU A 78 18.42 -0.87 5.20
CA GLU A 78 19.68 -1.47 4.74
C GLU A 78 19.56 -1.99 3.31
N LYS A 79 18.47 -2.72 3.00
CA LYS A 79 18.17 -3.18 1.63
C LYS A 79 17.90 -2.03 0.66
N PHE A 80 17.15 -1.02 1.08
CA PHE A 80 16.90 0.20 0.30
C PHE A 80 18.22 0.85 -0.10
N ARG A 81 19.12 1.08 0.86
CA ARG A 81 20.45 1.66 0.61
C ARG A 81 21.31 0.79 -0.30
N ALA A 82 21.20 -0.54 -0.18
CA ALA A 82 21.89 -1.46 -1.09
C ALA A 82 21.32 -1.42 -2.52
N ASN A 83 20.05 -1.07 -2.68
CA ASN A 83 19.37 -0.92 -3.97
C ASN A 83 19.60 0.47 -4.60
N THR A 84 20.04 1.48 -3.84
CA THR A 84 20.38 2.82 -4.34
C THR A 84 21.58 2.80 -5.28
N GLN A 85 21.40 3.29 -6.52
CA GLN A 85 22.50 3.44 -7.46
C GLN A 85 23.20 4.80 -7.32
N PRO A 86 24.50 4.92 -7.67
CA PRO A 86 25.21 6.19 -7.68
C PRO A 86 24.49 7.24 -8.55
N GLY A 87 24.20 8.39 -7.95
CA GLY A 87 23.52 9.50 -8.64
C GLY A 87 21.98 9.42 -8.63
N GLU A 88 21.37 8.42 -7.99
CA GLU A 88 19.93 8.43 -7.73
C GLU A 88 19.59 9.55 -6.74
N GLY A 89 18.67 10.44 -7.12
CA GLY A 89 18.15 11.53 -6.29
C GLY A 89 17.14 11.04 -5.27
N VAL A 90 17.56 10.16 -4.36
CA VAL A 90 16.72 9.57 -3.32
C VAL A 90 17.32 9.72 -1.93
N THR A 91 16.52 10.15 -0.97
CA THR A 91 16.88 10.16 0.46
C THR A 91 15.99 9.19 1.25
N ILE A 92 16.49 8.71 2.38
CA ILE A 92 15.71 7.85 3.28
C ILE A 92 15.97 8.20 4.75
N TRP A 93 14.89 8.39 5.51
CA TRP A 93 14.93 8.55 6.96
C TRP A 93 14.28 7.35 7.66
N GLN A 94 14.89 6.98 8.80
CA GLN A 94 14.26 6.06 9.72
C GLN A 94 13.30 6.83 10.63
N ALA A 95 12.00 6.66 10.43
CA ALA A 95 10.98 7.31 11.25
C ALA A 95 9.63 6.55 11.20
N ASP A 96 8.76 6.88 12.14
CA ASP A 96 7.39 6.36 12.17
C ASP A 96 6.47 7.26 11.35
N ALA A 97 5.59 6.65 10.55
CA ALA A 97 4.60 7.35 9.73
C ALA A 97 3.65 8.25 10.53
N VAL A 98 3.49 7.99 11.84
CA VAL A 98 2.63 8.81 12.71
C VAL A 98 3.27 10.14 13.15
N CYS A 99 4.55 10.38 12.86
CA CYS A 99 5.26 11.60 13.24
C CYS A 99 6.41 11.93 12.27
N LEU A 100 6.20 12.91 11.39
CA LEU A 100 7.16 13.40 10.40
C LEU A 100 7.52 14.87 10.67
N ASP A 101 7.78 15.23 11.92
CA ASP A 101 8.05 16.61 12.38
C ASP A 101 9.30 17.24 11.75
N PHE A 102 10.23 16.42 11.28
CA PHE A 102 11.40 16.80 10.50
C PHE A 102 11.08 17.21 9.05
N ILE A 103 9.83 17.03 8.60
CA ILE A 103 9.34 17.41 7.28
C ILE A 103 8.38 18.60 7.43
N GLU A 104 8.65 19.68 6.69
CA GLU A 104 7.77 20.85 6.66
C GLU A 104 6.42 20.54 5.99
N SER A 105 5.38 21.28 6.40
CA SER A 105 4.05 21.18 5.77
C SER A 105 4.09 21.63 4.31
N ASP A 106 3.19 21.10 3.48
CA ASP A 106 3.03 21.49 2.07
C ASP A 106 4.34 21.39 1.24
N THR A 107 5.11 20.33 1.46
CA THR A 107 6.43 20.11 0.82
C THR A 107 6.33 19.30 -0.48
N TYR A 108 5.41 18.34 -0.58
CA TYR A 108 5.39 17.34 -1.66
C TYR A 108 4.21 17.50 -2.60
N ASP A 109 4.45 17.27 -3.89
CA ASP A 109 3.39 17.28 -4.91
C ASP A 109 2.65 15.93 -4.93
N ILE A 110 3.38 14.84 -4.67
CA ILE A 110 2.86 13.48 -4.55
C ILE A 110 3.32 12.90 -3.21
N THR A 111 2.40 12.31 -2.45
CA THR A 111 2.71 11.57 -1.22
C THR A 111 2.14 10.17 -1.29
N LEU A 112 3.00 9.17 -1.19
CA LEU A 112 2.64 7.76 -1.13
C LEU A 112 2.59 7.37 0.36
N LEU A 113 1.44 6.92 0.82
CA LEU A 113 1.24 6.31 2.14
C LEU A 113 0.93 4.84 1.92
N MET A 114 1.96 4.08 1.58
CA MET A 114 1.84 2.71 1.07
C MET A 114 2.66 1.76 1.94
N GLY A 115 2.01 1.12 2.91
CA GLY A 115 2.72 0.43 3.99
C GLY A 115 2.01 0.61 5.32
N PRO A 116 1.95 1.86 5.83
CA PRO A 116 1.56 2.08 7.22
C PRO A 116 0.11 1.67 7.51
N MET A 117 -0.83 1.98 6.63
CA MET A 117 -2.26 1.82 6.94
C MET A 117 -2.66 0.37 7.21
N TYR A 118 -2.03 -0.61 6.59
CA TYR A 118 -2.30 -2.02 6.90
C TYR A 118 -1.42 -2.57 8.04
N HIS A 119 -0.63 -1.75 8.75
CA HIS A 119 0.13 -2.16 9.93
C HIS A 119 -0.30 -1.42 11.22
N LEU A 120 -0.87 -0.23 11.09
CA LEU A 120 -1.39 0.55 12.23
C LEU A 120 -2.74 -0.03 12.68
N LEU A 121 -2.83 -0.48 13.94
CA LEU A 121 -4.01 -1.20 14.44
C LEU A 121 -5.03 -0.29 15.13
N ASP A 122 -4.57 0.75 15.82
CA ASP A 122 -5.43 1.66 16.56
C ASP A 122 -5.79 2.92 15.74
N ASP A 123 -6.99 3.45 15.99
CA ASP A 123 -7.51 4.61 15.27
C ASP A 123 -6.67 5.87 15.46
N LYS A 124 -6.03 6.05 16.63
CA LYS A 124 -5.22 7.25 16.87
C LYS A 124 -4.01 7.25 15.94
N SER A 125 -3.33 6.12 15.82
CA SER A 125 -2.17 5.97 14.93
C SER A 125 -2.57 6.06 13.45
N LYS A 126 -3.67 5.40 13.05
CA LYS A 126 -4.24 5.52 11.69
C LYS A 126 -4.52 6.97 11.30
N HIS A 127 -5.19 7.72 12.20
CA HIS A 127 -5.45 9.14 11.97
C HIS A 127 -4.17 9.96 11.91
N ALA A 128 -3.21 9.73 12.82
CA ALA A 128 -1.95 10.46 12.84
C ALA A 128 -1.16 10.28 11.53
N ALA A 129 -1.08 9.06 10.98
CA ALA A 129 -0.40 8.81 9.71
C ALA A 129 -1.12 9.49 8.52
N MET A 130 -2.46 9.46 8.50
CA MET A 130 -3.25 10.19 7.50
C MET A 130 -3.07 11.71 7.61
N ASP A 131 -3.05 12.24 8.84
CA ASP A 131 -2.87 13.67 9.13
C ASP A 131 -1.46 14.13 8.71
N GLU A 132 -0.41 13.34 8.97
CA GLU A 132 0.95 13.65 8.54
C GLU A 132 1.09 13.62 7.02
N ALA A 133 0.58 12.57 6.36
CA ALA A 133 0.59 12.50 4.90
C ALA A 133 -0.18 13.67 4.27
N TYR A 134 -1.32 14.07 4.85
CA TYR A 134 -2.07 15.26 4.43
C TYR A 134 -1.30 16.56 4.68
N ARG A 135 -0.66 16.70 5.84
CA ARG A 135 0.10 17.89 6.23
C ARG A 135 1.26 18.16 5.29
N VAL A 136 2.04 17.14 4.97
CA VAL A 136 3.25 17.25 4.12
C VAL A 136 2.92 17.35 2.62
N THR A 137 1.74 16.90 2.19
CA THR A 137 1.25 17.10 0.82
C THR A 137 0.89 18.57 0.59
N LYS A 138 1.31 19.16 -0.53
CA LYS A 138 0.92 20.52 -0.95
C LYS A 138 -0.59 20.63 -1.18
N ARG A 139 -1.15 21.83 -1.01
CA ARG A 139 -2.49 22.14 -1.56
C ARG A 139 -2.53 21.86 -3.07
N GLY A 140 -3.54 21.11 -3.51
CA GLY A 140 -3.65 20.61 -4.89
C GLY A 140 -2.78 19.38 -5.19
N GLY A 141 -1.88 18.99 -4.29
CA GLY A 141 -1.10 17.76 -4.35
C GLY A 141 -1.95 16.51 -4.16
N VAL A 142 -1.39 15.35 -4.50
CA VAL A 142 -2.11 14.07 -4.53
C VAL A 142 -1.48 13.04 -3.61
N MET A 143 -2.31 12.49 -2.73
CA MET A 143 -1.98 11.38 -1.84
C MET A 143 -2.43 10.05 -2.44
N PHE A 144 -1.63 9.01 -2.25
CA PHE A 144 -1.92 7.64 -2.65
C PHE A 144 -1.84 6.78 -1.40
N VAL A 145 -2.98 6.24 -0.95
CA VAL A 145 -3.05 5.49 0.31
C VAL A 145 -3.42 4.05 0.03
N ALA A 146 -2.58 3.10 0.46
CA ALA A 146 -2.79 1.68 0.20
C ALA A 146 -3.40 0.96 1.41
N TYR A 147 -4.32 0.03 1.15
CA TYR A 147 -5.01 -0.77 2.18
C TYR A 147 -5.07 -2.25 1.78
N CYS A 148 -5.03 -3.14 2.77
CA CYS A 148 -5.36 -4.55 2.62
C CYS A 148 -6.87 -4.76 2.88
N MET A 149 -7.56 -5.47 2.00
CA MET A 149 -9.00 -5.67 2.08
C MET A 149 -9.38 -6.96 2.83
N SER A 150 -10.47 -6.89 3.60
CA SER A 150 -10.94 -7.98 4.46
C SER A 150 -11.54 -9.16 3.68
N ASP A 151 -12.51 -8.92 2.78
CA ASP A 151 -13.21 -9.96 2.03
C ASP A 151 -12.28 -10.92 1.24
N PRO A 152 -11.35 -10.45 0.39
CA PRO A 152 -10.39 -11.32 -0.29
C PRO A 152 -9.48 -12.08 0.68
N SER A 153 -9.06 -11.42 1.77
CA SER A 153 -8.23 -12.05 2.81
C SER A 153 -8.98 -13.16 3.55
N ILE A 154 -10.28 -12.99 3.81
CA ILE A 154 -11.14 -14.05 4.36
C ILE A 154 -11.20 -15.24 3.38
N ILE A 155 -11.43 -15.01 2.09
CA ILE A 155 -11.45 -16.08 1.10
C ILE A 155 -10.10 -16.81 1.06
N GLY A 156 -9.00 -16.08 0.89
CA GLY A 156 -7.67 -16.66 0.74
C GLY A 156 -7.16 -17.35 2.01
N TYR A 157 -7.31 -16.72 3.18
CA TYR A 157 -6.75 -17.23 4.42
C TYR A 157 -7.69 -18.16 5.18
N CYS A 158 -8.98 -17.83 5.29
CA CYS A 158 -9.91 -18.65 6.07
C CYS A 158 -10.39 -19.86 5.27
N PHE A 159 -10.82 -19.66 4.03
CA PHE A 159 -11.43 -20.73 3.23
C PHE A 159 -10.41 -21.52 2.42
N VAL A 160 -9.58 -20.87 1.61
CA VAL A 160 -8.62 -21.56 0.73
C VAL A 160 -7.52 -22.24 1.54
N LYS A 161 -6.96 -21.58 2.57
CA LYS A 161 -5.94 -22.18 3.46
C LYS A 161 -6.53 -22.98 4.64
N GLY A 162 -7.86 -23.04 4.78
CA GLY A 162 -8.52 -23.83 5.83
C GLY A 162 -8.38 -23.30 7.26
N ASN A 163 -8.08 -22.01 7.44
CA ASN A 163 -7.91 -21.41 8.77
C ASN A 163 -9.20 -20.91 9.42
N LEU A 164 -10.38 -21.08 8.80
CA LEU A 164 -11.64 -20.50 9.29
C LEU A 164 -11.90 -20.77 10.78
N LYS A 165 -11.79 -22.04 11.21
CA LYS A 165 -12.02 -22.40 12.61
C LYS A 165 -11.03 -21.72 13.55
N LYS A 166 -9.74 -21.69 13.18
CA LYS A 166 -8.69 -21.01 13.98
C LYS A 166 -9.03 -19.53 14.17
N VAL A 167 -9.46 -18.85 13.11
CA VAL A 167 -9.78 -17.41 13.13
C VAL A 167 -11.04 -17.13 13.98
N LEU A 168 -12.08 -17.97 13.85
CA LEU A 168 -13.29 -17.89 14.66
C LEU A 168 -13.01 -18.16 16.15
N ASP A 169 -12.28 -19.23 16.47
CA ASP A 169 -11.92 -19.61 17.84
C ASP A 169 -11.06 -18.52 18.53
N ALA A 170 -10.28 -17.76 17.75
CA ALA A 170 -9.49 -16.62 18.23
C ALA A 170 -10.28 -15.31 18.35
N GLY A 171 -11.55 -15.25 17.93
CA GLY A 171 -12.37 -14.04 17.95
C GLY A 171 -11.92 -12.96 16.94
N LEU A 172 -11.18 -13.35 15.90
CA LEU A 172 -10.65 -12.43 14.88
C LEU A 172 -11.63 -12.20 13.72
N LEU A 173 -12.74 -12.93 13.69
CA LEU A 173 -13.79 -12.83 12.68
C LEU A 173 -15.15 -12.94 13.35
N ASP A 174 -15.99 -11.94 13.15
CA ASP A 174 -17.36 -11.96 13.64
C ASP A 174 -18.22 -12.98 12.86
N PRO A 175 -18.90 -13.93 13.51
CA PRO A 175 -19.59 -15.02 12.83
C PRO A 175 -20.86 -14.61 12.09
N GLU A 176 -21.43 -13.42 12.35
CA GLU A 176 -22.63 -12.94 11.69
C GLU A 176 -22.31 -12.00 10.53
N SER A 177 -21.47 -10.99 10.80
CA SER A 177 -21.13 -9.91 9.88
C SER A 177 -19.84 -10.15 9.09
N PHE A 178 -19.03 -11.15 9.47
CA PHE A 178 -17.70 -11.43 8.93
C PHE A 178 -16.74 -10.24 9.05
N ARG A 179 -16.99 -9.31 9.98
CA ARG A 179 -16.06 -8.21 10.24
C ARG A 179 -14.80 -8.77 10.89
N THR A 180 -13.64 -8.36 10.37
CA THR A 180 -12.33 -8.77 10.88
C THR A 180 -11.92 -7.90 12.05
N THR A 181 -11.18 -8.50 12.99
CA THR A 181 -10.44 -7.78 14.02
C THR A 181 -8.99 -8.17 13.94
N SER A 182 -8.09 -7.20 13.95
CA SER A 182 -6.65 -7.45 13.88
C SER A 182 -6.00 -7.28 15.24
N THR A 183 -4.92 -8.05 15.45
CA THR A 183 -4.08 -7.97 16.64
C THR A 183 -2.62 -7.86 16.20
N PRO A 184 -1.69 -7.42 17.08
CA PRO A 184 -0.27 -7.37 16.74
C PRO A 184 0.32 -8.71 16.24
N ILE A 185 -0.32 -9.83 16.56
CA ILE A 185 0.09 -11.17 16.11
C ILE A 185 -0.21 -11.38 14.61
N GLU A 186 -1.32 -10.84 14.12
CA GLU A 186 -1.74 -11.02 12.72
C GLU A 186 -1.05 -10.04 11.76
N LEU A 187 -0.31 -9.04 12.30
CA LEU A 187 0.53 -8.06 11.59
C LEU A 187 -0.19 -7.09 10.64
N PHE A 188 -1.39 -7.46 10.18
CA PHE A 188 -2.14 -6.73 9.17
C PHE A 188 -3.49 -6.24 9.69
N GLU A 189 -3.77 -4.95 9.51
CA GLU A 189 -5.11 -4.39 9.57
C GLU A 189 -5.82 -4.64 8.24
N LEU A 190 -7.05 -5.16 8.31
CA LEU A 190 -7.88 -5.45 7.15
C LEU A 190 -9.08 -4.53 7.12
N TYR A 191 -9.34 -3.97 5.94
CA TYR A 191 -10.33 -2.92 5.75
C TYR A 191 -11.54 -3.38 4.94
N ARG A 192 -12.67 -2.74 5.22
CA ARG A 192 -13.79 -2.60 4.28
C ARG A 192 -13.87 -1.20 3.72
N ARG A 193 -14.65 -1.04 2.66
CA ARG A 193 -14.76 0.23 1.94
C ARG A 193 -15.28 1.36 2.84
N GLU A 194 -16.28 1.08 3.66
CA GLU A 194 -16.88 2.04 4.58
C GLU A 194 -15.88 2.55 5.65
N GLU A 195 -14.91 1.73 6.05
CA GLU A 195 -13.88 2.12 7.02
C GLU A 195 -12.83 3.03 6.35
N ILE A 196 -12.46 2.74 5.11
CA ILE A 196 -11.58 3.62 4.31
C ILE A 196 -12.27 4.96 4.02
N ASP A 197 -13.56 4.94 3.69
CA ASP A 197 -14.35 6.15 3.48
C ASP A 197 -14.42 7.03 4.74
N ALA A 198 -14.55 6.43 5.92
CA ALA A 198 -14.54 7.15 7.19
C ALA A 198 -13.17 7.82 7.48
N LEU A 199 -12.06 7.16 7.13
CA LEU A 199 -10.71 7.74 7.26
C LEU A 199 -10.55 8.98 6.37
N ALA A 200 -10.92 8.86 5.09
CA ALA A 200 -10.78 9.97 4.13
C ALA A 200 -11.72 11.14 4.45
N ALA A 201 -12.93 10.89 4.95
CA ALA A 201 -13.94 11.91 5.25
C ALA A 201 -13.53 12.92 6.34
N ARG A 202 -12.47 12.62 7.10
CA ARG A 202 -11.92 13.51 8.14
C ARG A 202 -11.02 14.61 7.58
N LEU A 203 -10.51 14.42 6.37
CA LEU A 203 -9.58 15.35 5.73
C LEU A 203 -10.32 16.24 4.73
N ASP A 204 -9.81 17.45 4.48
CA ASP A 204 -10.32 18.31 3.41
C ASP A 204 -9.73 17.88 2.05
N VAL A 205 -10.25 16.76 1.54
CA VAL A 205 -9.77 16.11 0.33
C VAL A 205 -10.89 15.87 -0.68
N GLU A 206 -10.52 15.77 -1.95
CA GLU A 206 -11.34 15.24 -3.03
C GLU A 206 -10.80 13.86 -3.41
N ARG A 207 -11.64 12.81 -3.33
CA ARG A 207 -11.26 11.50 -3.87
C ARG A 207 -11.32 11.52 -5.39
N LEU A 208 -10.18 11.30 -6.01
CA LEU A 208 -10.03 11.21 -7.47
C LEU A 208 -10.32 9.81 -7.99
N HIS A 209 -9.83 8.79 -7.29
CA HIS A 209 -9.99 7.38 -7.65
C HIS A 209 -10.05 6.50 -6.40
N PHE A 210 -10.70 5.35 -6.54
CA PHE A 210 -10.53 4.22 -5.64
C PHE A 210 -10.31 2.97 -6.50
N VAL A 211 -9.15 2.34 -6.35
CA VAL A 211 -8.64 1.36 -7.31
C VAL A 211 -8.34 0.05 -6.61
N GLY A 212 -8.82 -1.07 -7.14
CA GLY A 212 -8.28 -2.39 -6.80
C GLY A 212 -7.00 -2.65 -7.58
N THR A 213 -5.87 -2.80 -6.87
CA THR A 213 -4.54 -2.85 -7.52
C THR A 213 -4.18 -4.23 -8.07
N ASP A 214 -4.76 -5.30 -7.52
CA ASP A 214 -4.50 -6.67 -7.95
C ASP A 214 -5.76 -7.43 -8.40
N MET A 215 -6.96 -7.00 -7.99
CA MET A 215 -8.23 -7.58 -8.40
C MET A 215 -8.22 -9.12 -8.25
N TYR A 216 -8.45 -9.85 -9.36
CA TYR A 216 -8.49 -11.31 -9.33
C TYR A 216 -7.11 -11.98 -9.29
N THR A 217 -6.02 -11.22 -9.45
CA THR A 217 -4.66 -11.73 -9.67
C THR A 217 -4.24 -12.70 -8.57
N ASN A 218 -4.49 -12.35 -7.31
CA ASN A 218 -4.07 -13.16 -6.17
C ASN A 218 -4.91 -14.44 -5.96
N TYR A 219 -6.10 -14.54 -6.57
CA TYR A 219 -6.93 -15.75 -6.48
C TYR A 219 -6.40 -16.91 -7.35
N PHE A 220 -5.64 -16.61 -8.40
CA PHE A 220 -5.10 -17.61 -9.31
C PHE A 220 -3.70 -17.22 -9.82
N LYS A 221 -2.85 -16.79 -8.88
CA LYS A 221 -1.48 -16.34 -9.15
C LYS A 221 -0.66 -17.35 -9.96
N GLU A 222 -0.80 -18.65 -9.69
CA GLU A 222 -0.06 -19.70 -10.42
C GLU A 222 -0.47 -19.80 -11.88
N PHE A 223 -1.69 -19.37 -12.23
CA PHE A 223 -2.14 -19.27 -13.61
C PHE A 223 -1.59 -17.99 -14.26
N ILE A 224 -1.67 -16.85 -13.57
CA ILE A 224 -1.12 -15.58 -14.06
C ILE A 224 0.37 -15.69 -14.38
N ASP A 225 1.14 -16.35 -13.52
CA ASP A 225 2.59 -16.54 -13.70
C ASP A 225 2.96 -17.39 -14.92
N ARG A 226 2.03 -18.21 -15.43
CA ARG A 226 2.23 -19.07 -16.60
C ARG A 226 1.76 -18.46 -17.91
N LEU A 227 1.12 -17.29 -17.88
CA LEU A 227 0.66 -16.62 -19.10
C LEU A 227 1.88 -16.23 -19.96
N ASP A 228 1.74 -16.40 -21.26
CA ASP A 228 2.64 -15.76 -22.22
C ASP A 228 2.44 -14.24 -22.24
N ASP A 229 3.37 -13.53 -22.88
CA ASP A 229 3.39 -12.06 -22.89
C ASP A 229 2.15 -11.44 -23.54
N ASP A 230 1.66 -12.03 -24.64
CA ASP A 230 0.51 -11.54 -25.37
C ASP A 230 -0.79 -11.69 -24.54
N THR A 231 -0.97 -12.85 -23.91
CA THR A 231 -2.12 -13.13 -23.06
C THR A 231 -2.07 -12.30 -21.78
N PHE A 232 -0.89 -12.14 -21.18
CA PHE A 232 -0.70 -11.27 -20.02
C PHE A 232 -1.00 -9.80 -20.36
N ALA A 233 -0.61 -9.32 -21.54
CA ALA A 233 -0.96 -7.97 -21.98
C ALA A 233 -2.48 -7.78 -22.12
N TRP A 234 -3.21 -8.77 -22.63
CA TRP A 234 -4.68 -8.75 -22.65
C TRP A 234 -5.28 -8.81 -21.24
N TYR A 235 -4.71 -9.60 -20.34
CA TYR A 235 -5.09 -9.63 -18.94
C TYR A 235 -4.95 -8.25 -18.30
N MET A 236 -3.82 -7.56 -18.50
CA MET A 236 -3.60 -6.20 -17.98
C MET A 236 -4.59 -5.19 -18.57
N LYS A 237 -4.94 -5.30 -19.87
CA LYS A 237 -6.00 -4.46 -20.47
C LYS A 237 -7.35 -4.66 -19.79
N TYR A 238 -7.73 -5.91 -19.54
CA TYR A 238 -8.96 -6.23 -18.83
C TYR A 238 -8.92 -5.74 -17.37
N HIS A 239 -7.82 -6.01 -16.66
CA HIS A 239 -7.57 -5.51 -15.30
C HIS A 239 -7.77 -4.00 -15.21
N PHE A 240 -7.12 -3.23 -16.08
CA PHE A 240 -7.28 -1.77 -16.12
C PHE A 240 -8.69 -1.30 -16.50
N ASN A 241 -9.50 -2.13 -17.17
CA ASN A 241 -10.88 -1.81 -17.47
C ASN A 241 -11.80 -1.96 -16.25
N ILE A 242 -11.47 -2.86 -15.32
CA ILE A 242 -12.31 -3.18 -14.17
C ILE A 242 -11.80 -2.62 -12.84
N CYS A 243 -10.55 -2.16 -12.76
CA CYS A 243 -9.92 -1.83 -11.48
C CYS A 243 -10.52 -0.63 -10.73
N GLU A 244 -11.38 0.18 -11.37
CA GLU A 244 -12.14 1.26 -10.71
C GLU A 244 -13.64 0.95 -10.56
N ARG A 245 -14.10 -0.21 -11.04
CA ARG A 245 -15.53 -0.55 -11.02
C ARG A 245 -16.01 -0.67 -9.57
N PRO A 246 -16.95 0.17 -9.09
CA PRO A 246 -17.34 0.17 -7.68
C PRO A 246 -17.93 -1.16 -7.21
N ASP A 247 -18.59 -1.89 -8.11
CA ASP A 247 -19.14 -3.22 -7.84
C ASP A 247 -18.07 -4.33 -7.81
N MET A 248 -16.83 -4.03 -8.16
CA MET A 248 -15.73 -5.00 -8.25
C MET A 248 -14.56 -4.69 -7.32
N THR A 249 -14.30 -3.43 -6.92
CA THR A 249 -13.08 -3.09 -6.16
C THR A 249 -12.95 -3.84 -4.83
N GLY A 250 -14.05 -4.26 -4.23
CA GLY A 250 -14.05 -5.05 -2.98
C GLY A 250 -13.43 -6.44 -3.10
N ILE A 251 -13.18 -6.95 -4.32
CA ILE A 251 -12.53 -8.26 -4.53
C ILE A 251 -11.00 -8.16 -4.50
N SER A 252 -10.43 -6.97 -4.61
CA SER A 252 -8.98 -6.78 -4.70
C SER A 252 -8.34 -6.95 -3.33
N HIS A 253 -7.27 -7.73 -3.21
CA HIS A 253 -6.59 -7.93 -1.92
C HIS A 253 -5.98 -6.62 -1.43
N HIS A 254 -5.42 -5.83 -2.35
CA HIS A 254 -4.92 -4.49 -2.08
C HIS A 254 -5.75 -3.46 -2.83
N THR A 255 -5.97 -2.31 -2.21
CA THR A 255 -6.63 -1.16 -2.85
C THR A 255 -5.81 0.10 -2.66
N LEU A 256 -6.04 1.06 -3.55
CA LEU A 256 -5.38 2.36 -3.57
C LEU A 256 -6.45 3.46 -3.59
N ASP A 257 -6.48 4.26 -2.53
CA ASP A 257 -7.30 5.46 -2.44
C ASP A 257 -6.46 6.67 -2.87
N ILE A 258 -6.97 7.42 -3.86
CA ILE A 258 -6.23 8.51 -4.49
C ILE A 258 -6.95 9.82 -4.19
N LEU A 259 -6.32 10.65 -3.37
CA LEU A 259 -6.94 11.80 -2.73
C LEU A 259 -6.20 13.08 -3.12
N ARG A 260 -6.91 14.12 -3.55
CA ARG A 260 -6.34 15.46 -3.75
C ARG A 260 -6.62 16.32 -2.53
N LYS A 261 -5.57 16.94 -2.00
CA LYS A 261 -5.69 17.97 -0.95
C LYS A 261 -6.29 19.26 -1.51
N ARG A 262 -7.29 19.83 -0.82
CA ARG A 262 -7.95 21.08 -1.24
C ARG A 262 -7.26 22.36 -0.76
#